data_AF-A0A5K7ZKM6-F1
#
_entry.id   AF-A0A5K7ZKM6-F1
#
_cell.length_a   1.000
_cell.length_b   1.000
_cell.length_c   1.000
_cell.angle_alpha   90.00
_cell.angle_beta   90.00
_cell.angle_gamma   90.00
#
_symmetry.space_group_name_H-M   'P 1'
#
loop_
_entity.id
_entity.type
_entity.pdbx_description
1 polymer ?
#
loop_
_entity_poly.entity_id
_entity_poly.type
_entity_poly.pdbx_seq_one_letter_code
_entity_poly.pdbx_strand_id
1 'polypeptide(L)'
;MEKLTLSKHFCQRWQERVGNWPTIDAVRHYLTQSIVVQGGKSLMTFNGSPHRVLALYWCPEIETIMAVDTVQNMAVTVYSRDMADRPHGRKIRKKPARKTDRRQPVNRYKDNVAGTQRTSLPLALRAAAVARNFGARR
;
A
#
# COMPACT_ATOMS: atom_id res chain seq x y z
N MET A 1 16.41 33.08 4.63
CA MET A 1 15.94 31.68 4.66
C MET A 1 16.32 31.08 6.00
N GLU A 2 15.36 30.46 6.67
CA GLU A 2 15.56 29.81 7.97
C GLU A 2 16.61 28.68 7.90
N LYS A 3 17.09 28.24 9.05
CA LYS A 3 18.16 27.25 9.19
C LYS A 3 17.71 25.87 8.68
N LEU A 4 17.99 25.56 7.41
CA LEU A 4 17.83 24.21 6.85
C LEU A 4 18.68 23.17 7.61
N THR A 5 18.07 22.05 7.99
CA THR A 5 18.72 20.88 8.58
C THR A 5 18.61 19.66 7.66
N LEU A 6 19.56 18.73 7.76
CA LEU A 6 19.59 17.52 6.94
C LEU A 6 19.38 16.30 7.83
N SER A 7 18.37 15.48 7.52
CA SER A 7 18.16 14.23 8.23
C SER A 7 19.25 13.21 7.87
N LYS A 8 19.55 12.27 8.78
CA LYS A 8 20.48 11.17 8.51
C LYS A 8 20.08 10.36 7.26
N HIS A 9 18.78 10.14 7.09
CA HIS A 9 18.25 9.42 5.94
C HIS A 9 18.51 10.17 4.63
N PHE A 10 18.27 11.48 4.62
CA PHE A 10 18.58 12.34 3.49
C PHE A 10 20.06 12.25 3.11
N CYS A 11 20.99 12.38 4.07
CA CYS A 11 22.42 12.34 3.78
C CYS A 11 22.86 11.02 3.13
N GLN A 12 22.37 9.90 3.67
CA GLN A 12 22.65 8.58 3.10
C GLN A 12 22.10 8.47 1.66
N ARG A 13 20.83 8.87 1.46
CA ARG A 13 20.21 8.81 0.14
C ARG A 13 20.86 9.74 -0.88
N TRP A 14 21.29 10.92 -0.43
CA TRP A 14 22.03 11.85 -1.26
C TRP A 14 23.35 11.24 -1.73
N GLN A 15 24.15 10.72 -0.80
CA GLN A 15 25.44 10.10 -1.14
C GLN A 15 25.28 8.93 -2.12
N GLU A 16 24.27 8.10 -1.92
CA GLU A 16 23.96 6.98 -2.83
C GLU A 16 23.60 7.42 -4.26
N ARG A 17 23.15 8.67 -4.48
CA ARG A 17 22.60 9.13 -5.77
C ARG A 17 23.47 10.15 -6.47
N VAL A 18 23.88 11.17 -5.72
CA VAL A 18 24.68 12.28 -6.23
C VAL A 18 26.18 11.95 -6.17
N GLY A 19 26.56 10.95 -5.36
CA GLY A 19 27.95 10.45 -5.29
C GLY A 19 28.86 11.21 -4.33
N ASN A 20 28.38 12.26 -3.67
CA ASN A 20 29.12 13.04 -2.68
C ASN A 20 28.34 13.21 -1.37
N TRP A 21 28.99 13.71 -0.31
CA TRP A 21 28.29 14.01 0.93
C TRP A 21 27.59 15.38 0.82
N PRO A 22 26.30 15.51 1.18
CA PRO A 22 25.61 16.79 1.04
C PRO A 22 26.11 17.81 2.06
N THR A 23 26.33 19.03 1.59
CA THR A 23 26.49 20.21 2.45
C THR A 23 25.20 21.01 2.47
N ILE A 24 24.96 21.74 3.56
CA ILE A 24 23.74 22.55 3.71
C ILE A 24 23.63 23.58 2.59
N ASP A 25 24.75 24.22 2.23
CA ASP A 25 24.75 25.27 1.20
C ASP A 25 24.51 24.71 -0.20
N ALA A 26 25.06 23.53 -0.52
CA ALA A 26 24.76 22.86 -1.78
C ALA A 26 23.28 22.47 -1.87
N VAL A 27 22.72 21.87 -0.82
CA VAL A 27 21.29 21.51 -0.80
C VAL A 27 20.41 22.75 -0.94
N ARG A 28 20.76 23.86 -0.29
CA ARG A 28 20.05 25.13 -0.48
C ARG A 28 20.15 25.64 -1.92
N HIS A 29 21.34 25.60 -2.51
CA HIS A 29 21.54 25.99 -3.91
C HIS A 29 20.61 25.20 -4.84
N TYR A 30 20.61 23.87 -4.74
CA TYR A 30 19.74 23.03 -5.55
C TYR A 30 18.25 23.24 -5.26
N LEU A 31 17.87 23.49 -3.99
CA LEU A 31 16.48 23.84 -3.66
C LEU A 31 16.07 25.18 -4.29
N THR A 32 16.95 26.18 -4.36
CA THR A 32 16.63 27.46 -5.02
C THR A 32 16.45 27.35 -6.52
N GLN A 33 17.11 26.39 -7.17
CA GLN A 33 16.99 26.12 -8.61
C GLN A 33 15.90 25.08 -8.92
N SER A 34 15.30 24.47 -7.90
CA SER A 34 14.32 23.41 -8.09
C SER A 34 12.93 23.95 -8.42
N ILE A 35 12.16 23.13 -9.13
CA ILE A 35 10.75 23.36 -9.42
C ILE A 35 9.91 22.73 -8.31
N VAL A 36 8.98 23.49 -7.75
CA VAL A 36 8.05 22.99 -6.75
C VAL A 36 7.04 22.06 -7.42
N VAL A 37 7.12 20.76 -7.16
CA VAL A 37 6.17 19.76 -7.65
C VAL A 37 4.94 19.71 -6.75
N GLN A 38 5.17 19.78 -5.44
CA GLN A 38 4.12 19.75 -4.43
C GLN A 38 4.49 20.64 -3.24
N GLY A 39 3.63 21.59 -2.89
CA GLY A 39 3.79 22.38 -1.67
C GLY A 39 3.54 21.54 -0.41
N GLY A 40 4.27 21.83 0.66
CA GLY A 40 4.04 21.23 1.97
C GLY A 40 2.71 21.68 2.56
N LYS A 41 1.98 20.78 3.23
CA LYS A 41 0.68 21.09 3.85
C LYS A 41 0.61 20.49 5.24
N SER A 42 0.06 21.25 6.18
CA SER A 42 -0.35 20.74 7.49
C SER A 42 -1.84 20.46 7.42
N LEU A 43 -2.23 19.21 7.56
CA LEU A 43 -3.61 18.74 7.50
C LEU A 43 -4.02 18.17 8.86
N MET A 44 -5.33 18.09 9.10
CA MET A 44 -5.90 17.33 10.20
C MET A 44 -6.66 16.14 9.62
N THR A 45 -6.44 14.96 10.18
CA THR A 45 -7.22 13.78 9.84
C THR A 45 -8.62 13.85 10.48
N PHE A 46 -9.52 12.96 10.07
CA PHE A 46 -10.89 12.92 10.59
C PHE A 46 -10.97 12.72 12.12
N ASN A 47 -10.03 11.97 12.71
CA ASN A 47 -9.92 11.79 14.16
C ASN A 47 -9.18 12.95 14.88
N GLY A 48 -8.91 14.08 14.19
CA GLY A 48 -8.26 15.25 14.77
C GLY A 48 -6.74 15.14 14.93
N SER A 49 -6.09 14.10 14.39
CA SER A 49 -4.63 13.98 14.49
C SER A 49 -3.92 14.79 13.40
N PRO A 50 -2.79 15.46 13.71
CA PRO A 50 -2.05 16.22 12.72
C PRO A 50 -1.38 15.29 11.72
N HIS A 51 -1.56 15.58 10.43
CA HIS A 51 -0.90 14.90 9.33
C HIS A 51 -0.13 15.92 8.48
N ARG A 52 1.18 15.73 8.35
CA ARG A 52 2.04 16.62 7.58
C ARG A 52 2.37 16.00 6.23
N VAL A 53 2.09 16.75 5.18
CA VAL A 53 2.47 16.45 3.82
C VAL A 53 3.76 17.20 3.51
N LEU A 54 4.81 16.47 3.16
CA LEU A 54 6.10 17.04 2.79
C LEU A 54 6.01 17.81 1.47
N ALA A 55 6.81 18.86 1.36
CA ALA A 55 7.02 19.55 0.09
C ALA A 55 7.95 18.72 -0.80
N LEU A 56 7.64 18.65 -2.10
CA LEU A 56 8.45 17.98 -3.10
C LEU A 56 9.00 19.01 -4.08
N TYR A 57 10.33 18.98 -4.23
CA TYR A 57 11.09 19.87 -5.08
C TYR A 57 11.86 19.03 -6.10
N TRP A 58 11.64 19.26 -7.39
CA TRP A 58 12.37 18.58 -8.46
C TRP A 58 13.49 19.47 -8.97
N CYS A 59 14.73 19.00 -8.90
CA CYS A 59 15.89 19.68 -9.45
C CYS A 59 16.30 18.99 -10.76
N PRO A 60 16.11 19.62 -11.92
CA PRO A 60 16.44 19.01 -13.22
C PRO A 60 17.94 18.75 -13.39
N GLU A 61 18.80 19.63 -12.86
CA GLU A 61 20.26 19.57 -13.03
C GLU A 61 20.88 18.27 -12.49
N ILE A 62 20.38 17.79 -11.36
CA ILE A 62 20.82 16.53 -10.73
C ILE A 62 19.80 15.40 -10.89
N GLU A 63 18.74 15.62 -11.69
CA GLU A 63 17.64 14.68 -11.93
C GLU A 63 17.06 14.04 -10.65
N THR A 64 16.93 14.82 -9.56
CA THR A 64 16.41 14.31 -8.28
C THR A 64 15.19 15.07 -7.78
N ILE A 65 14.37 14.37 -6.98
CA ILE A 65 13.27 14.97 -6.22
C ILE A 65 13.64 14.96 -4.74
N MET A 66 13.66 16.13 -4.12
CA MET A 66 13.92 16.32 -2.70
C MET A 66 12.60 16.48 -1.94
N ALA A 67 12.44 15.71 -0.87
CA ALA A 67 11.32 15.86 0.05
C ALA A 67 11.75 16.65 1.30
N VAL A 68 11.04 17.73 1.58
CA VAL A 68 11.37 18.69 2.64
C VAL A 68 10.18 18.87 3.58
N ASP A 69 10.42 18.79 4.88
CA ASP A 69 9.48 19.23 5.91
C ASP A 69 9.60 20.75 6.05
N THR A 70 8.59 21.48 5.57
CA THR A 70 8.55 22.94 5.61
C THR A 70 8.29 23.51 6.99
N VAL A 71 7.78 22.71 7.95
CA VAL A 71 7.54 23.16 9.32
C VAL A 71 8.83 23.08 10.14
N GLN A 72 9.62 22.03 9.94
CA GLN A 72 10.89 21.83 10.65
C GLN A 72 12.10 22.37 9.87
N ASN A 73 11.90 22.84 8.64
CA ASN A 73 12.96 23.15 7.69
C ASN A 73 14.01 22.03 7.61
N MET A 74 13.54 20.81 7.38
CA MET A 74 14.39 19.62 7.34
C MET A 74 14.26 18.89 6.02
N ALA A 75 15.40 18.60 5.38
CA ALA A 75 15.44 17.73 4.23
C ALA A 75 15.36 16.25 4.68
N VAL A 76 14.29 15.56 4.25
CA VAL A 76 13.92 14.23 4.77
C VAL A 76 14.47 13.11 3.89
N THR A 77 14.29 13.21 2.57
CA THR A 77 14.78 12.19 1.63
C THR A 77 14.99 12.75 0.23
N VAL A 78 15.67 11.97 -0.61
CA VAL A 78 15.90 12.24 -2.03
C VAL A 78 15.46 11.03 -2.84
N TYR A 79 14.78 11.28 -3.95
CA TYR A 79 14.42 10.29 -4.96
C TYR A 79 15.23 10.58 -6.23
N SER A 80 15.71 9.51 -6.88
CA SER A 80 16.33 9.58 -8.20
C SER A 80 15.61 8.62 -9.15
N ARG A 81 15.84 8.79 -10.45
CA ARG A 81 15.30 7.91 -11.49
C ARG A 81 15.56 6.43 -11.20
N ASP A 82 16.78 6.09 -10.79
CA ASP A 82 17.22 4.71 -10.52
C ASP A 82 16.45 4.01 -9.38
N MET A 83 15.68 4.74 -8.57
CA MET A 83 14.83 4.11 -7.55
C MET A 83 13.64 3.37 -8.13
N ALA A 84 13.15 3.78 -9.31
CA ALA A 84 12.01 3.11 -9.96
C ALA A 84 12.36 1.68 -10.36
N ASP A 85 13.61 1.46 -10.78
CA ASP A 85 14.06 0.18 -11.33
C ASP A 85 14.56 -0.81 -10.27
N ARG A 86 14.76 -0.37 -9.03
CA ARG A 86 15.09 -1.31 -7.95
C ARG A 86 13.82 -2.10 -7.62
N PRO A 87 13.76 -3.42 -7.91
CA PRO A 87 12.65 -4.23 -7.44
C PRO A 87 12.67 -4.09 -5.93
N HIS A 88 11.71 -3.33 -5.40
CA HIS A 88 11.52 -3.25 -3.96
C HIS A 88 11.42 -4.68 -3.53
N GLY A 89 12.38 -5.12 -2.73
CA GLY A 89 12.46 -6.46 -2.20
C GLY A 89 11.25 -6.70 -1.31
N ARG A 90 10.05 -6.80 -1.90
CA ARG A 90 9.00 -7.69 -1.45
C ARG A 90 9.71 -9.01 -1.39
N LYS A 91 10.28 -9.30 -0.22
CA LYS A 91 10.56 -10.65 0.20
C LYS A 91 9.25 -11.36 -0.09
N ILE A 92 9.21 -12.08 -1.22
CA ILE A 92 8.07 -12.91 -1.54
C ILE A 92 7.96 -13.77 -0.30
N ARG A 93 6.96 -13.49 0.55
CA ARG A 93 6.73 -14.28 1.73
C ARG A 93 6.60 -15.69 1.19
N LYS A 94 7.61 -16.54 1.41
CA LYS A 94 7.54 -17.94 1.04
C LYS A 94 6.26 -18.43 1.69
N LYS A 95 5.23 -18.73 0.89
CA LYS A 95 3.96 -19.22 1.44
C LYS A 95 4.34 -20.42 2.30
N PRO A 96 3.95 -20.47 3.59
CA PRO A 96 4.25 -21.63 4.41
C PRO A 96 3.74 -22.86 3.65
N ALA A 97 4.57 -23.90 3.53
CA ALA A 97 4.18 -25.13 2.87
C ALA A 97 2.84 -25.57 3.45
N ARG A 98 1.81 -25.65 2.59
CA ARG A 98 0.48 -26.10 2.99
C ARG A 98 0.67 -27.51 3.52
N LYS A 99 0.58 -27.71 4.85
CA LYS A 99 0.57 -29.06 5.42
C LYS A 99 -0.54 -29.81 4.71
N THR A 100 -0.20 -30.89 4.00
CA THR A 100 -1.19 -31.83 3.48
C THR A 100 -1.99 -32.29 4.67
N ASP A 101 -3.28 -31.98 4.66
CA ASP A 101 -4.21 -32.35 5.72
C ASP A 101 -4.21 -33.88 5.77
N ARG A 102 -3.52 -34.46 6.76
CA ARG A 102 -3.44 -35.90 7.05
C ARG A 102 -4.76 -36.41 7.64
N ARG A 103 -5.90 -35.91 7.14
CA ARG A 103 -7.18 -36.57 7.37
C ARG A 103 -7.11 -37.89 6.63
N GLN A 104 -6.90 -38.97 7.39
CA GLN A 104 -7.11 -40.31 6.88
C GLN A 104 -8.51 -40.37 6.25
N PRO A 105 -8.68 -41.04 5.10
CA PRO A 105 -10.01 -41.32 4.60
C PRO A 105 -10.74 -42.12 5.68
N VAL A 106 -11.76 -41.51 6.30
CA VAL A 106 -12.66 -42.24 7.19
C VAL A 106 -13.36 -43.23 6.28
N ASN A 107 -12.99 -44.50 6.42
CA ASN A 107 -13.53 -45.61 5.66
C ASN A 107 -14.99 -45.80 6.08
N ARG A 108 -15.88 -44.97 5.54
CA ARG A 108 -17.32 -44.99 5.80
C ARG A 108 -17.98 -45.93 4.80
N TYR A 109 -17.56 -47.17 4.82
CA TYR A 109 -18.24 -48.26 4.13
C TYR A 109 -18.38 -49.40 5.11
N LYS A 110 -19.53 -49.39 5.81
CA LYS A 110 -20.36 -50.56 6.07
C LYS A 110 -21.60 -50.12 6.85
N ASP A 111 -22.70 -50.77 6.48
CA ASP A 111 -23.94 -50.89 7.23
C ASP A 111 -24.94 -49.74 7.07
N ASN A 112 -25.77 -49.82 6.02
CA ASN A 112 -27.06 -50.51 6.17
C ASN A 112 -27.90 -50.38 4.89
N VAL A 113 -27.97 -51.51 4.17
CA VAL A 113 -29.01 -51.84 3.22
C VAL A 113 -30.24 -52.21 4.02
N ALA A 114 -31.21 -51.31 4.13
CA ALA A 114 -32.59 -51.67 4.46
C ALA A 114 -33.54 -50.54 4.07
N GLY A 115 -34.20 -50.72 2.93
CA GLY A 115 -35.56 -50.28 2.64
C GLY A 115 -35.92 -48.81 2.86
N THR A 116 -36.18 -48.09 1.78
CA THR A 116 -37.50 -47.45 1.60
C THR A 116 -37.69 -47.14 0.11
N GLN A 117 -38.63 -47.83 -0.53
CA GLN A 117 -39.20 -47.43 -1.80
C GLN A 117 -39.89 -46.06 -1.61
N ARG A 118 -39.48 -45.03 -2.35
CA ARG A 118 -40.28 -43.82 -2.55
C ARG A 118 -40.34 -43.50 -4.03
N THR A 119 -41.39 -44.07 -4.63
CA THR A 119 -42.27 -43.47 -5.63
C THR A 119 -41.82 -42.13 -6.21
N SER A 120 -41.52 -42.18 -7.51
CA SER A 120 -41.42 -41.03 -8.40
C SER A 120 -42.75 -40.25 -8.39
N LEU A 121 -42.69 -38.97 -8.01
CA LEU A 121 -43.75 -38.02 -8.32
C LEU A 121 -43.38 -37.26 -9.60
N PRO A 122 -44.30 -37.15 -10.59
CA PRO A 122 -44.04 -36.49 -11.86
C PRO A 122 -43.88 -34.97 -11.71
N LEU A 123 -43.14 -34.39 -12.66
CA LEU A 123 -42.55 -33.05 -12.70
C LEU A 123 -43.52 -31.83 -12.63
N ALA A 124 -44.82 -32.04 -12.46
CA ALA A 124 -45.85 -31.02 -12.71
C ALA A 124 -46.23 -30.13 -11.50
N LEU A 125 -45.56 -30.24 -10.35
CA LEU A 125 -45.95 -29.54 -9.11
C LEU A 125 -44.79 -28.79 -8.42
N ARG A 126 -43.93 -28.13 -9.20
CA ARG A 126 -42.86 -27.26 -8.66
C ARG A 126 -43.00 -25.76 -8.99
N ALA A 127 -44.11 -25.33 -9.57
CA ALA A 127 -44.35 -23.94 -9.94
C ALA A 127 -45.36 -23.25 -9.01
N ALA A 128 -45.04 -23.07 -7.72
CA ALA A 128 -45.81 -22.18 -6.84
C ALA A 128 -45.13 -21.93 -5.49
N ALA A 129 -43.93 -21.32 -5.43
CA ALA A 129 -43.45 -20.68 -4.19
C ALA A 129 -42.14 -19.88 -4.37
N VAL A 130 -42.11 -18.79 -5.14
CA VAL A 130 -41.24 -17.63 -4.83
C VAL A 130 -41.86 -16.37 -5.46
N ALA A 131 -42.89 -15.82 -4.83
CA ALA A 131 -43.32 -14.46 -5.11
C ALA A 131 -44.02 -13.92 -3.86
N ARG A 132 -43.24 -13.27 -2.97
CA ARG A 132 -43.69 -12.32 -1.94
C ARG A 132 -42.47 -11.83 -1.17
N ASN A 133 -42.02 -10.61 -1.48
CA ASN A 133 -41.59 -9.60 -0.50
C ASN A 133 -40.91 -8.41 -1.20
N PHE A 134 -41.72 -7.50 -1.70
CA PHE A 134 -41.36 -6.07 -1.80
C PHE A 134 -42.60 -5.27 -1.39
N GLY A 135 -42.75 -5.09 -0.07
CA GLY A 135 -43.68 -4.13 0.51
C GLY A 135 -43.00 -2.77 0.57
N ALA A 136 -43.43 -1.86 -0.30
CA ALA A 136 -43.06 -0.46 -0.29
C ALA A 136 -43.55 0.21 1.01
N ARG A 137 -42.64 0.92 1.66
CA ARG A 137 -42.93 1.85 2.75
C ARG A 137 -43.60 3.09 2.16
N ARG A 138 -44.66 3.55 2.84
CA ARG A 138 -45.30 4.86 2.62
C ARG A 138 -44.37 5.99 3.03
#